data_AF-H0FCC4-F1
#
_entry.id   AF-H0FCC4-F1
#
_cell.length_a   1.000
_cell.length_b   1.000
_cell.length_c   1.000
_cell.angle_alpha   90.00
_cell.angle_beta   90.00
_cell.angle_gamma   90.00
#
_symmetry.space_group_name_H-M   'P 1'
#
loop_
_entity.id
_entity.type
_entity.pdbx_description
1 polymer ?
#
loop_
_entity_poly.entity_id
_entity_poly.type
_entity_poly.pdbx_seq_one_letter_code
_entity_poly.pdbx_strand_id
1 'polypeptide(L)'
;MADATNVIPASAGSAPRATLTREAFLKAFRDLAGQFDDSKSKVSTTESSFFAELRKCGEIASSDPFGRSNLEADHPLRQVLADKVDQIQKVFLGWEKTIANRETHARFKERTSDSLLVFVYGKVKAGKSSLGNYMAWGKTDPGGQHSGSDSGHTPEFFVEKSQGLTEDVSDESIRRVRAFKVGESETTSAIQGFRLPGLTWVDSPGLHSKHGENGDLAATYVDAADMILYLTNSVAPCKRSDMVELRALGRKEHNLAVVITGSDAWDEELDERGNLDKVRIMKSQADRDAQLKYVRDSLSSQLEDNASVSARVMDGTLRRAQVHSVSAAYAEQHPDAAGMEHSGVGSMLFDVAALAKGKGVRDKLVRPLKILREFLQRIQADDLVHIQSYLNGVTQSVANARTQADTDARQKLQAIALQIGPEIDRLLVEHSKDGVAFKRAVDSAYKQWLGAGREAIAEAFAASLGVGLTNSLHDAVGEIPEFKPLTQSIKRKKTVNAKRGGALGGLLGAASFFVPGGPLIALAVGVAATAVGGYAGSKIGQTLDDTETMDVVVGDNTQEVGIQVRKMVREKFESNTGSTLASMALVCFSDLEQWMADLQAQKNQVSSATAQLLAELESHINARTQDS
;
A
#
# COMPACT_ATOMS: atom_id res chain seq x y z
N MET A 1 7.10 -21.74 -26.50
CA MET A 1 5.74 -22.25 -26.77
C MET A 1 5.79 -23.76 -26.68
N ALA A 2 5.54 -24.31 -25.49
CA ALA A 2 5.24 -25.72 -25.28
C ALA A 2 3.88 -25.73 -24.57
N ASP A 3 2.92 -26.39 -25.21
CA ASP A 3 1.50 -26.31 -24.97
C ASP A 3 1.13 -27.18 -23.75
N ALA A 4 1.26 -26.62 -22.54
CA ALA A 4 0.79 -27.23 -21.30
C ALA A 4 -0.64 -26.71 -21.01
N THR A 5 -1.61 -27.23 -21.76
CA THR A 5 -3.05 -27.03 -21.56
C THR A 5 -3.53 -27.67 -20.25
N ASN A 6 -4.64 -27.17 -19.69
CA ASN A 6 -5.36 -27.63 -18.47
C ASN A 6 -5.92 -29.05 -18.54
N VAL A 7 -5.26 -29.94 -19.26
CA VAL A 7 -5.89 -31.05 -19.96
C VAL A 7 -5.37 -32.36 -19.41
N ILE A 8 -6.30 -33.22 -19.00
CA ILE A 8 -6.01 -34.61 -18.68
C ILE A 8 -5.67 -35.32 -20.00
N PRO A 9 -4.48 -35.94 -20.15
CA PRO A 9 -4.13 -36.64 -21.38
C PRO A 9 -5.14 -37.74 -21.69
N ALA A 10 -5.49 -37.92 -22.96
CA ALA A 10 -6.41 -38.97 -23.38
C ALA A 10 -5.89 -40.35 -22.94
N SER A 11 -6.77 -41.23 -22.46
CA SER A 11 -6.37 -42.58 -22.05
C SER A 11 -5.80 -43.36 -23.24
N ALA A 12 -4.48 -43.57 -23.28
CA ALA A 12 -3.88 -44.59 -24.15
C ALA A 12 -4.27 -45.98 -23.63
N GLY A 13 -4.56 -46.92 -24.53
CA GLY A 13 -5.15 -48.22 -24.21
C GLY A 13 -4.40 -49.08 -23.18
N SER A 14 -5.15 -50.01 -22.58
CA SER A 14 -4.77 -51.17 -21.77
C SER A 14 -3.92 -51.01 -20.50
N ALA A 15 -3.45 -49.82 -20.13
CA ALA A 15 -2.86 -49.63 -18.79
C ALA A 15 -3.97 -49.55 -17.72
N PRO A 16 -3.78 -50.16 -16.52
CA PRO A 16 -4.74 -50.01 -15.42
C PRO A 16 -4.84 -48.51 -15.06
N ARG A 17 -6.05 -47.97 -15.16
CA ARG A 17 -6.32 -46.57 -14.84
C ARG A 17 -6.17 -46.39 -13.34
N ALA A 18 -5.49 -45.32 -12.94
CA ALA A 18 -5.43 -44.96 -11.53
C ALA A 18 -6.84 -44.77 -10.98
N THR A 19 -7.08 -45.29 -9.78
CA THR A 19 -8.38 -45.29 -9.10
C THR A 19 -8.26 -44.54 -7.78
N LEU A 20 -9.38 -44.01 -7.31
CA LEU A 20 -9.43 -43.22 -6.09
C LEU A 20 -10.70 -43.55 -5.30
N THR A 21 -10.57 -43.76 -3.99
CA THR A 21 -11.74 -43.94 -3.11
C THR A 21 -12.48 -42.62 -2.93
N ARG A 22 -13.77 -42.67 -2.60
CA ARG A 22 -14.54 -41.45 -2.29
C ARG A 22 -13.93 -40.65 -1.13
N GLU A 23 -13.40 -41.34 -0.13
CA GLU A 23 -12.75 -40.68 1.01
C GLU A 23 -11.48 -39.93 0.58
N ALA A 24 -10.61 -40.57 -0.21
CA ALA A 24 -9.41 -39.93 -0.75
C ALA A 24 -9.76 -38.74 -1.65
N PHE A 25 -10.87 -38.83 -2.40
CA PHE A 25 -11.36 -37.76 -3.26
C PHE A 25 -11.77 -36.54 -2.43
N LEU A 26 -12.60 -36.76 -1.41
CA LEU A 26 -13.02 -35.71 -0.49
C LEU A 26 -11.82 -35.09 0.24
N LYS A 27 -10.82 -35.90 0.63
CA LYS A 27 -9.58 -35.39 1.22
C LYS A 27 -8.82 -34.47 0.26
N ALA A 28 -8.66 -34.86 -1.01
CA ALA A 28 -7.97 -34.04 -2.00
C ALA A 28 -8.64 -32.67 -2.18
N PHE A 29 -9.97 -32.62 -2.17
CA PHE A 29 -10.72 -31.37 -2.29
C PHE A 29 -10.71 -30.52 -1.00
N ARG A 30 -10.64 -31.14 0.18
CA ARG A 30 -10.35 -30.40 1.43
C ARG A 30 -8.96 -29.77 1.42
N ASP A 31 -7.96 -30.53 0.98
CA ASP A 31 -6.60 -30.01 0.84
C ASP A 31 -6.58 -28.84 -0.17
N LEU A 32 -7.39 -28.90 -1.23
CA LEU A 32 -7.58 -27.79 -2.17
C LEU A 32 -8.30 -26.58 -1.54
N ALA A 33 -9.34 -26.81 -0.73
CA ALA A 33 -10.03 -25.75 0.01
C ALA A 33 -9.05 -24.98 0.91
N GLY A 34 -8.20 -25.72 1.65
CA GLY A 34 -7.13 -25.14 2.46
C GLY A 34 -6.17 -24.29 1.62
N GLN A 35 -5.84 -24.70 0.39
CA GLN A 35 -5.00 -23.88 -0.50
C GLN A 35 -5.68 -22.58 -0.95
N PHE A 36 -7.00 -22.59 -1.19
CA PHE A 36 -7.77 -21.37 -1.47
C PHE A 36 -7.82 -20.44 -0.26
N ASP A 37 -8.10 -21.00 0.92
CA ASP A 37 -8.12 -20.26 2.19
C ASP A 37 -6.75 -19.68 2.54
N ASP A 38 -5.67 -20.43 2.33
CA ASP A 38 -4.29 -19.95 2.51
C ASP A 38 -3.95 -18.82 1.53
N SER A 39 -4.40 -18.90 0.27
CA SER A 39 -4.20 -17.83 -0.70
C SER A 39 -4.97 -16.57 -0.29
N LYS A 40 -6.22 -16.73 0.13
CA LYS A 40 -7.10 -15.63 0.57
C LYS A 40 -6.63 -14.98 1.86
N SER A 41 -6.27 -15.76 2.87
CA SER A 41 -5.80 -15.27 4.17
C SER A 41 -4.47 -14.53 4.06
N LYS A 42 -3.54 -15.03 3.22
CA LYS A 42 -2.29 -14.31 2.91
C LYS A 42 -2.57 -12.98 2.22
N VAL A 43 -3.39 -12.98 1.16
CA VAL A 43 -3.81 -11.73 0.50
C VAL A 43 -4.43 -10.77 1.51
N SER A 44 -5.37 -11.22 2.34
CA SER A 44 -6.06 -10.38 3.31
C SER A 44 -5.15 -9.81 4.39
N THR A 45 -4.21 -10.62 4.92
CA THR A 45 -3.27 -10.18 5.97
C THR A 45 -2.28 -9.16 5.40
N THR A 46 -1.72 -9.45 4.23
CA THR A 46 -0.81 -8.57 3.51
C THR A 46 -1.48 -7.27 3.06
N GLU A 47 -2.73 -7.34 2.58
CA GLU A 47 -3.51 -6.16 2.20
C GLU A 47 -3.82 -5.28 3.42
N SER A 48 -4.14 -5.87 4.58
CA SER A 48 -4.53 -5.10 5.76
C SER A 48 -3.41 -4.22 6.30
N SER A 49 -2.19 -4.75 6.41
CA SER A 49 -1.03 -3.97 6.88
C SER A 49 -0.65 -2.89 5.86
N PHE A 50 -0.64 -3.23 4.57
CA PHE A 50 -0.32 -2.28 3.51
C PHE A 50 -1.35 -1.15 3.42
N PHE A 51 -2.65 -1.48 3.46
CA PHE A 51 -3.72 -0.48 3.43
C PHE A 51 -3.70 0.42 4.67
N ALA A 52 -3.24 -0.06 5.82
CA ALA A 52 -3.01 0.80 6.97
C ALA A 52 -1.91 1.86 6.69
N GLU A 53 -0.81 1.48 6.04
CA GLU A 53 0.24 2.44 5.65
C GLU A 53 -0.25 3.44 4.59
N LEU A 54 -1.04 2.99 3.61
CA LEU A 54 -1.66 3.90 2.64
C LEU A 54 -2.62 4.90 3.31
N ARG A 55 -3.42 4.45 4.29
CA ARG A 55 -4.34 5.32 5.05
C ARG A 55 -3.59 6.37 5.86
N LYS A 56 -2.53 6.00 6.59
CA LYS A 56 -1.68 6.98 7.30
C LYS A 56 -1.12 8.05 6.36
N CYS A 57 -0.63 7.63 5.20
CA CYS A 57 -0.11 8.54 4.18
C CYS A 57 -1.23 9.47 3.65
N GLY A 58 -2.44 8.93 3.46
CA GLY A 58 -3.65 9.68 3.08
C GLY A 58 -4.13 10.67 4.15
N GLU A 59 -4.05 10.32 5.43
CA GLU A 59 -4.39 11.21 6.56
C GLU A 59 -3.50 12.45 6.56
N ILE A 60 -2.19 12.28 6.34
CA ILE A 60 -1.24 13.40 6.24
C ILE A 60 -1.53 14.24 5.00
N ALA A 61 -1.74 13.61 3.84
CA ALA A 61 -2.04 14.33 2.61
C ALA A 61 -3.37 15.09 2.63
N SER A 62 -4.35 14.60 3.40
CA SER A 62 -5.66 15.22 3.57
C SER A 62 -5.67 16.32 4.63
N SER A 63 -4.65 16.36 5.50
CA SER A 63 -4.48 17.48 6.41
C SER A 63 -4.23 18.76 5.60
N ASP A 64 -4.97 19.83 5.90
CA ASP A 64 -4.78 21.12 5.24
C ASP A 64 -3.39 21.68 5.61
N PRO A 65 -2.42 21.71 4.67
CA PRO A 65 -1.09 22.23 4.97
C PRO A 65 -1.10 23.73 5.27
N PHE A 66 -2.21 24.42 4.96
CA PHE A 66 -2.42 25.83 5.24
C PHE A 66 -3.25 26.09 6.50
N GLY A 67 -3.80 25.07 7.16
CA GLY A 67 -4.74 25.23 8.27
C GLY A 67 -4.13 25.90 9.51
N ARG A 68 -2.81 25.90 9.62
CA ARG A 68 -2.02 26.64 10.63
C ARG A 68 -1.10 27.71 10.04
N SER A 69 -1.07 27.82 8.72
CA SER A 69 -0.20 28.77 8.02
C SER A 69 -0.74 30.20 8.13
N ASN A 70 0.17 31.16 8.21
CA ASN A 70 -0.13 32.58 8.12
C ASN A 70 -0.31 33.07 6.66
N LEU A 71 -0.31 32.18 5.67
CA LEU A 71 -0.55 32.51 4.25
C LEU A 71 -2.02 32.87 3.98
N GLU A 72 -2.27 34.08 3.45
CA GLU A 72 -3.61 34.50 3.05
C GLU A 72 -4.22 33.58 1.98
N ALA A 73 -5.55 33.45 1.99
CA ALA A 73 -6.28 32.50 1.17
C ALA A 73 -6.16 32.77 -0.34
N ASP A 74 -6.05 34.04 -0.72
CA ASP A 74 -5.94 34.54 -2.10
C ASP A 74 -4.49 34.71 -2.57
N HIS A 75 -3.50 34.41 -1.72
CA HIS A 75 -2.10 34.62 -2.06
C HIS A 75 -1.65 33.74 -3.26
N PRO A 76 -0.93 34.28 -4.26
CA PRO A 76 -0.47 33.52 -5.43
C PRO A 76 0.37 32.28 -5.08
N LEU A 77 1.22 32.35 -4.04
CA LEU A 77 1.96 31.16 -3.59
C LEU A 77 1.00 30.09 -3.08
N ARG A 78 -0.05 30.47 -2.35
CA ARG A 78 -1.04 29.50 -1.85
C ARG A 78 -1.80 28.86 -3.01
N GLN A 79 -2.12 29.60 -4.07
CA GLN A 79 -2.75 29.03 -5.28
C GLN A 79 -1.84 28.02 -5.97
N VAL A 80 -0.57 28.38 -6.21
CA VAL A 80 0.42 27.48 -6.84
C VAL A 80 0.67 26.22 -6.01
N LEU A 81 0.70 26.36 -4.68
CA LEU A 81 0.84 25.23 -3.77
C LEU A 81 -0.43 24.39 -3.71
N ALA A 82 -1.62 25.02 -3.67
CA ALA A 82 -2.92 24.35 -3.59
C ALA A 82 -3.13 23.41 -4.79
N ASP A 83 -2.75 23.82 -6.01
CA ASP A 83 -2.83 22.95 -7.18
C ASP A 83 -2.01 21.67 -6.99
N LYS A 84 -0.78 21.77 -6.48
CA LYS A 84 0.10 20.62 -6.25
C LYS A 84 -0.43 19.73 -5.13
N VAL A 85 -0.93 20.33 -4.04
CA VAL A 85 -1.54 19.62 -2.91
C VAL A 85 -2.80 18.88 -3.37
N ASP A 86 -3.64 19.50 -4.19
CA ASP A 86 -4.83 18.87 -4.79
C ASP A 86 -4.45 17.67 -5.69
N GLN A 87 -3.38 17.77 -6.49
CA GLN A 87 -2.91 16.62 -7.26
C GLN A 87 -2.44 15.47 -6.37
N ILE A 88 -1.77 15.76 -5.26
CA ILE A 88 -1.37 14.76 -4.26
C ILE A 88 -2.63 14.11 -3.68
N GLN A 89 -3.60 14.89 -3.21
CA GLN A 89 -4.87 14.41 -2.64
C GLN A 89 -5.67 13.54 -3.62
N LYS A 90 -5.69 13.88 -4.91
CA LYS A 90 -6.33 13.08 -5.96
C LYS A 90 -5.75 11.67 -6.08
N VAL A 91 -4.42 11.51 -5.96
CA VAL A 91 -3.78 10.19 -5.95
C VAL A 91 -4.29 9.36 -4.76
N PHE A 92 -4.37 9.96 -3.57
CA PHE A 92 -4.87 9.30 -2.36
C PHE A 92 -6.34 8.91 -2.46
N LEU A 93 -7.21 9.79 -2.97
CA LEU A 93 -8.62 9.45 -3.23
C LEU A 93 -8.75 8.28 -4.19
N GLY A 94 -7.85 8.17 -5.18
CA GLY A 94 -7.76 7.01 -6.07
C GLY A 94 -7.38 5.71 -5.33
N TRP A 95 -6.49 5.79 -4.34
CA TRP A 95 -6.14 4.66 -3.48
C TRP A 95 -7.32 4.23 -2.60
N GLU A 96 -8.00 5.16 -1.92
CA GLU A 96 -9.16 4.85 -1.08
C GLU A 96 -10.29 4.17 -1.86
N LYS A 97 -10.60 4.68 -3.05
CA LYS A 97 -11.60 4.05 -3.93
C LYS A 97 -11.19 2.62 -4.32
N THR A 98 -9.91 2.39 -4.57
CA THR A 98 -9.39 1.05 -4.90
C THR A 98 -9.50 0.10 -3.71
N ILE A 99 -9.16 0.57 -2.51
CA ILE A 99 -9.26 -0.19 -1.24
C ILE A 99 -10.73 -0.54 -0.97
N ALA A 100 -11.63 0.43 -1.01
CA ALA A 100 -13.06 0.22 -0.75
C ALA A 100 -13.69 -0.78 -1.74
N ASN A 101 -13.34 -0.68 -3.02
CA ASN A 101 -13.79 -1.64 -4.03
C ASN A 101 -13.26 -3.06 -3.73
N ARG A 102 -11.99 -3.20 -3.32
CA ARG A 102 -11.42 -4.51 -2.97
C ARG A 102 -12.06 -5.11 -1.73
N GLU A 103 -12.25 -4.34 -0.67
CA GLU A 103 -12.94 -4.79 0.55
C GLU A 103 -14.39 -5.24 0.25
N THR A 104 -15.08 -4.51 -0.63
CA THR A 104 -16.45 -4.85 -1.07
C THR A 104 -16.46 -6.13 -1.91
N HIS A 105 -15.55 -6.26 -2.89
CA HIS A 105 -15.45 -7.44 -3.74
C HIS A 105 -14.95 -8.69 -2.99
N ALA A 106 -14.09 -8.53 -1.99
CA ALA A 106 -13.62 -9.61 -1.13
C ALA A 106 -14.78 -10.24 -0.33
N ARG A 107 -15.68 -9.41 0.20
CA ARG A 107 -16.91 -9.86 0.87
C ARG A 107 -17.91 -10.51 -0.09
N PHE A 108 -17.97 -10.05 -1.35
CA PHE A 108 -18.91 -10.60 -2.35
C PHE A 108 -18.43 -11.94 -2.96
N LYS A 109 -17.12 -12.17 -3.05
CA LYS A 109 -16.52 -13.38 -3.69
C LYS A 109 -16.60 -14.68 -2.88
N GLU A 110 -17.10 -14.63 -1.63
CA GLU A 110 -17.31 -15.81 -0.77
C GLU A 110 -18.22 -16.89 -1.38
N ARG A 111 -18.89 -16.63 -2.51
CA ARG A 111 -19.90 -17.53 -3.09
C ARG A 111 -19.50 -18.28 -4.36
N THR A 112 -18.42 -17.91 -5.05
CA THR A 112 -18.18 -18.43 -6.43
C THR A 112 -16.71 -18.68 -6.84
N SER A 113 -15.70 -18.28 -6.06
CA SER A 113 -14.29 -18.30 -6.51
C SER A 113 -13.39 -19.36 -5.86
N ASP A 114 -13.85 -19.98 -4.76
CA ASP A 114 -12.98 -20.72 -3.84
C ASP A 114 -13.13 -22.25 -4.00
N SER A 115 -13.52 -22.70 -5.20
CA SER A 115 -13.74 -24.11 -5.51
C SER A 115 -13.57 -24.43 -6.99
N LEU A 116 -13.37 -25.71 -7.28
CA LEU A 116 -13.47 -26.27 -8.62
C LEU A 116 -14.94 -26.52 -8.97
N LEU A 117 -15.39 -26.02 -10.12
CA LEU A 117 -16.76 -26.19 -10.61
C LEU A 117 -16.86 -27.40 -11.54
N VAL A 118 -17.55 -28.44 -11.08
CA VAL A 118 -17.95 -29.61 -11.88
C VAL A 118 -19.38 -29.43 -12.33
N PHE A 119 -19.56 -29.33 -13.64
CA PHE A 119 -20.88 -29.20 -14.26
C PHE A 119 -21.33 -30.54 -14.83
N VAL A 120 -22.40 -31.10 -14.27
CA VAL A 120 -22.99 -32.37 -14.68
C VAL A 120 -24.13 -32.11 -15.64
N TYR A 121 -24.04 -32.79 -16.77
CA TYR A 121 -24.88 -32.59 -17.91
C TYR A 121 -25.28 -33.93 -18.53
N GLY A 122 -26.43 -33.98 -19.20
CA GLY A 122 -26.92 -35.19 -19.84
C GLY A 122 -28.44 -35.30 -19.78
N LYS A 123 -28.97 -36.27 -20.53
CA LYS A 123 -30.42 -36.42 -20.68
C LYS A 123 -31.16 -36.76 -19.38
N VAL A 124 -32.48 -36.59 -19.42
CA VAL A 124 -33.40 -37.09 -18.39
C VAL A 124 -33.16 -38.59 -18.20
N LYS A 125 -33.11 -39.04 -16.94
CA LYS A 125 -32.81 -40.43 -16.54
C LYS A 125 -31.42 -40.95 -16.95
N ALA A 126 -30.46 -40.06 -17.20
CA ALA A 126 -29.05 -40.42 -17.35
C ALA A 126 -28.36 -40.69 -15.99
N GLY A 127 -29.07 -40.60 -14.86
CA GLY A 127 -28.52 -40.86 -13.52
C GLY A 127 -27.74 -39.69 -12.93
N LYS A 128 -28.01 -38.45 -13.35
CA LYS A 128 -27.30 -37.25 -12.90
C LYS A 128 -27.51 -36.99 -11.42
N SER A 129 -28.77 -36.97 -10.99
CA SER A 129 -29.14 -36.71 -9.60
C SER A 129 -28.69 -37.84 -8.67
N SER A 130 -28.78 -39.11 -9.11
CA SER A 130 -28.25 -40.26 -8.35
C SER A 130 -26.73 -40.22 -8.19
N LEU A 131 -25.98 -39.88 -9.24
CA LEU A 131 -24.53 -39.72 -9.14
C LEU A 131 -24.18 -38.52 -8.24
N GLY A 132 -24.89 -37.40 -8.37
CA GLY A 132 -24.69 -36.23 -7.52
C GLY A 132 -24.95 -36.53 -6.03
N ASN A 133 -26.01 -37.27 -5.72
CA ASN A 133 -26.28 -37.73 -4.35
C ASN A 133 -25.18 -38.65 -3.84
N TYR A 134 -24.69 -39.57 -4.67
CA TYR A 134 -23.55 -40.42 -4.29
C TYR A 134 -22.30 -39.59 -3.99
N MET A 135 -22.05 -38.54 -4.78
CA MET A 135 -20.94 -37.62 -4.49
C MET A 135 -21.13 -36.87 -3.17
N ALA A 136 -22.33 -36.34 -2.92
CA ALA A 136 -22.64 -35.60 -1.70
C ALA A 136 -22.61 -36.48 -0.44
N TRP A 137 -23.19 -37.68 -0.49
CA TRP A 137 -23.51 -38.50 0.69
C TRP A 137 -22.97 -39.92 0.67
N GLY A 138 -22.47 -40.41 -0.46
CA GLY A 138 -22.10 -41.82 -0.64
C GLY A 138 -23.30 -42.73 -0.92
N LYS A 139 -24.50 -42.15 -1.09
CA LYS A 139 -25.75 -42.86 -1.36
C LYS A 139 -26.40 -42.34 -2.65
N THR A 140 -26.86 -43.23 -3.50
CA THR A 140 -27.51 -42.88 -4.77
C THR A 140 -28.92 -42.34 -4.58
N ASP A 141 -29.63 -42.80 -3.54
CA ASP A 141 -30.91 -42.25 -3.09
C ASP A 141 -30.95 -42.18 -1.55
N PRO A 142 -30.55 -41.05 -0.95
CA PRO A 142 -30.50 -40.89 0.49
C PRO A 142 -31.87 -40.88 1.19
N GLY A 143 -33.01 -40.70 0.50
CA GLY A 143 -34.33 -40.97 1.08
C GLY A 143 -34.86 -40.06 2.22
N GLY A 144 -34.51 -38.77 2.28
CA GLY A 144 -35.07 -37.81 3.26
C GLY A 144 -34.02 -37.10 4.13
N GLN A 145 -34.43 -36.24 5.09
CA GLN A 145 -33.55 -35.28 5.78
C GLN A 145 -32.24 -35.91 6.32
N HIS A 146 -31.12 -35.55 5.73
CA HIS A 146 -29.78 -35.95 6.19
C HIS A 146 -29.27 -34.95 7.23
N SER A 147 -29.20 -35.41 8.49
CA SER A 147 -28.67 -34.67 9.63
C SER A 147 -27.32 -35.27 10.06
N GLY A 148 -26.24 -34.85 9.41
CA GLY A 148 -24.88 -35.19 9.81
C GLY A 148 -24.07 -35.88 8.73
N SER A 149 -22.75 -35.74 8.81
CA SER A 149 -21.80 -36.28 7.84
C SER A 149 -21.04 -37.46 8.41
N ASP A 150 -21.20 -38.64 7.82
CA ASP A 150 -20.29 -39.77 8.07
C ASP A 150 -18.85 -39.46 7.60
N SER A 151 -18.66 -38.38 6.85
CA SER A 151 -17.39 -37.95 6.23
C SER A 151 -16.83 -36.61 6.73
N GLY A 152 -17.28 -36.11 7.88
CA GLY A 152 -16.76 -34.90 8.54
C GLY A 152 -17.17 -33.53 7.97
N HIS A 153 -17.96 -33.48 6.88
CA HIS A 153 -18.50 -32.24 6.31
C HIS A 153 -19.94 -32.41 5.79
N THR A 154 -20.75 -31.38 5.96
CA THR A 154 -22.14 -31.34 5.48
C THR A 154 -22.20 -30.58 4.14
N PRO A 155 -22.60 -31.21 3.02
CA PRO A 155 -22.80 -30.52 1.76
C PRO A 155 -23.85 -29.40 1.87
N GLU A 156 -23.55 -28.22 1.32
CA GLU A 156 -24.48 -27.10 1.23
C GLU A 156 -25.24 -27.17 -0.11
N PHE A 157 -26.50 -27.57 -0.09
CA PHE A 157 -27.34 -27.65 -1.29
C PHE A 157 -27.95 -26.30 -1.67
N PHE A 158 -28.03 -26.02 -2.97
CA PHE A 158 -28.61 -24.80 -3.54
C PHE A 158 -29.41 -25.07 -4.82
N VAL A 159 -30.28 -24.12 -5.16
CA VAL A 159 -31.06 -24.10 -6.40
C VAL A 159 -30.98 -22.69 -6.98
N GLU A 160 -30.74 -22.58 -8.29
CA GLU A 160 -30.79 -21.32 -9.03
C GLU A 160 -31.90 -21.38 -10.07
N LYS A 161 -32.84 -20.43 -9.95
CA LYS A 161 -33.95 -20.26 -10.88
C LYS A 161 -33.62 -19.15 -11.88
N SER A 162 -33.97 -19.36 -13.15
CA SER A 162 -34.08 -18.27 -14.12
C SER A 162 -35.22 -17.33 -13.70
N GLN A 163 -35.07 -16.02 -14.00
CA GLN A 163 -36.07 -15.02 -13.64
C GLN A 163 -37.35 -15.18 -14.48
N GLY A 164 -38.25 -16.09 -14.09
CA GLY A 164 -39.52 -16.27 -14.81
C GLY A 164 -40.38 -17.49 -14.45
N LEU A 165 -39.86 -18.48 -13.70
CA LEU A 165 -40.59 -19.73 -13.45
C LEU A 165 -41.27 -19.78 -12.06
N THR A 166 -42.59 -19.80 -12.06
CA THR A 166 -43.49 -20.10 -10.94
C THR A 166 -43.93 -21.58 -10.96
N GLU A 167 -43.00 -22.51 -10.87
CA GLU A 167 -43.33 -23.93 -10.62
C GLU A 167 -42.60 -24.48 -9.37
N ASP A 168 -43.34 -25.31 -8.63
CA ASP A 168 -43.12 -25.78 -7.25
C ASP A 168 -41.94 -26.76 -7.05
N VAL A 169 -40.74 -26.39 -7.52
CA VAL A 169 -39.54 -26.77 -6.75
C VAL A 169 -39.27 -25.62 -5.80
N SER A 170 -39.93 -25.64 -4.64
CA SER A 170 -39.66 -24.66 -3.58
C SER A 170 -38.20 -24.82 -3.16
N ASP A 171 -37.45 -23.73 -3.17
CA ASP A 171 -36.06 -23.64 -2.68
C ASP A 171 -35.96 -24.27 -1.27
N GLU A 172 -37.04 -24.17 -0.47
CA GLU A 172 -37.18 -24.83 0.82
C GLU A 172 -37.16 -26.36 0.78
N SER A 173 -37.57 -27.03 -0.30
CA SER A 173 -37.63 -28.51 -0.34
C SER A 173 -36.24 -29.13 -0.48
N ILE A 174 -35.39 -28.62 -1.38
CA ILE A 174 -34.00 -29.08 -1.54
C ILE A 174 -33.16 -28.66 -0.34
N ARG A 175 -33.35 -27.45 0.20
CA ARG A 175 -32.67 -27.01 1.43
C ARG A 175 -33.07 -27.83 2.66
N ARG A 176 -34.32 -28.31 2.74
CA ARG A 176 -34.79 -29.17 3.85
C ARG A 176 -34.34 -30.62 3.70
N VAL A 177 -34.48 -31.20 2.50
CA VAL A 177 -34.15 -32.62 2.25
C VAL A 177 -32.64 -32.83 2.15
N ARG A 178 -31.89 -31.80 1.71
CA ARG A 178 -30.44 -31.82 1.51
C ARG A 178 -29.98 -32.96 0.59
N ALA A 179 -30.74 -33.22 -0.47
CA ALA A 179 -30.42 -34.19 -1.51
C ALA A 179 -31.16 -33.85 -2.80
N PHE A 180 -30.65 -34.32 -3.93
CA PHE A 180 -31.34 -34.27 -5.21
C PHE A 180 -32.45 -35.33 -5.27
N LYS A 181 -33.58 -35.01 -5.93
CA LYS A 181 -34.67 -35.95 -6.14
C LYS A 181 -34.30 -37.00 -7.21
N VAL A 182 -34.67 -38.26 -7.00
CA VAL A 182 -34.45 -39.39 -7.92
C VAL A 182 -35.80 -40.05 -8.23
N GLY A 183 -36.06 -40.46 -9.49
CA GLY A 183 -37.27 -41.23 -9.87
C GLY A 183 -38.18 -40.60 -10.95
N GLU A 184 -39.46 -41.01 -11.04
CA GLU A 184 -40.37 -40.65 -12.16
C GLU A 184 -40.66 -39.15 -12.32
N SER A 185 -40.33 -38.34 -11.30
CA SER A 185 -40.42 -36.87 -11.30
C SER A 185 -39.07 -36.17 -11.61
N GLU A 186 -38.03 -36.88 -12.08
CA GLU A 186 -36.67 -36.38 -12.40
C GLU A 186 -36.65 -35.46 -13.64
N THR A 187 -37.45 -34.39 -13.61
CA THR A 187 -37.35 -33.28 -14.54
C THR A 187 -36.77 -32.11 -13.77
N THR A 188 -35.45 -32.07 -13.67
CA THR A 188 -34.70 -30.92 -13.15
C THR A 188 -35.07 -29.71 -14.02
N SER A 189 -36.03 -28.90 -13.56
CA SER A 189 -36.53 -27.71 -14.25
C SER A 189 -35.74 -26.44 -13.92
N ALA A 190 -34.83 -26.53 -12.94
CA ALA A 190 -33.95 -25.48 -12.47
C ALA A 190 -32.53 -26.04 -12.27
N ILE A 191 -31.51 -25.19 -12.32
CA ILE A 191 -30.15 -25.61 -11.99
C ILE A 191 -30.10 -25.86 -10.49
N GLN A 192 -29.56 -27.01 -10.09
CA GLN A 192 -29.39 -27.38 -8.69
C GLN A 192 -27.95 -27.81 -8.44
N GLY A 193 -27.49 -27.72 -7.20
CA GLY A 193 -26.12 -28.08 -6.89
C GLY A 193 -25.87 -28.26 -5.41
N PHE A 194 -24.65 -28.67 -5.09
CA PHE A 194 -24.14 -28.62 -3.72
C PHE A 194 -22.71 -28.14 -3.68
N ARG A 195 -22.29 -27.64 -2.52
CA ARG A 195 -20.90 -27.27 -2.23
C ARG A 195 -20.31 -28.17 -1.16
N LEU A 196 -19.07 -28.56 -1.39
CA LEU A 196 -18.14 -29.19 -0.46
C LEU A 196 -16.88 -28.32 -0.39
N PRO A 197 -16.03 -28.45 0.65
CA PRO A 197 -14.75 -27.77 0.68
C PRO A 197 -13.96 -28.01 -0.61
N GLY A 198 -13.66 -26.94 -1.35
CA GLY A 198 -12.88 -26.98 -2.60
C GLY A 198 -13.64 -27.48 -3.85
N LEU A 199 -14.90 -27.90 -3.73
CA LEU A 199 -15.69 -28.47 -4.83
C LEU A 199 -17.10 -27.89 -4.89
N THR A 200 -17.48 -27.37 -6.05
CA THR A 200 -18.88 -27.06 -6.39
C THR A 200 -19.37 -28.05 -7.44
N TRP A 201 -20.47 -28.74 -7.15
CA TRP A 201 -21.09 -29.71 -8.04
C TRP A 201 -22.45 -29.20 -8.49
N VAL A 202 -22.65 -29.11 -9.81
CA VAL A 202 -23.88 -28.60 -10.41
C VAL A 202 -24.54 -29.68 -11.24
N ASP A 203 -25.81 -29.96 -10.97
CA ASP A 203 -26.69 -30.82 -11.76
C ASP A 203 -27.66 -29.94 -12.56
N SER A 204 -27.62 -30.08 -13.88
CA SER A 204 -28.30 -29.16 -14.81
C SER A 204 -29.43 -29.82 -15.62
N PRO A 205 -30.44 -29.03 -16.03
CA PRO A 205 -31.32 -29.39 -17.14
C PRO A 205 -30.55 -29.45 -18.47
N GLY A 206 -31.05 -30.19 -19.46
CA GLY A 206 -30.45 -30.20 -20.81
C GLY A 206 -30.46 -28.80 -21.47
N LEU A 207 -29.40 -28.48 -22.23
CA LEU A 207 -29.17 -27.22 -23.00
C LEU A 207 -30.33 -26.89 -23.95
N HIS A 208 -31.04 -27.91 -24.45
CA HIS A 208 -32.21 -27.75 -25.33
C HIS A 208 -33.54 -27.85 -24.57
N SER A 209 -33.54 -27.61 -23.25
CA SER A 209 -34.80 -27.48 -22.51
C SER A 209 -35.66 -26.41 -23.17
N LYS A 210 -36.97 -26.65 -23.26
CA LYS A 210 -37.94 -25.86 -24.06
C LYS A 210 -38.12 -24.40 -23.60
N HIS A 211 -37.36 -23.95 -22.60
CA HIS A 211 -37.42 -22.60 -22.03
C HIS A 211 -36.07 -21.90 -22.21
N GLY A 212 -36.01 -20.88 -23.08
CA GLY A 212 -34.77 -20.20 -23.47
C GLY A 212 -33.94 -19.67 -22.29
N GLU A 213 -34.59 -19.19 -21.24
CA GLU A 213 -33.93 -18.59 -20.06
C GLU A 213 -33.14 -19.61 -19.21
N ASN A 214 -33.56 -20.88 -19.18
CA ASN A 214 -32.78 -21.96 -18.55
C ASN A 214 -31.55 -22.35 -19.37
N GLY A 215 -31.63 -22.18 -20.70
CA GLY A 215 -30.52 -22.39 -21.61
C GLY A 215 -29.40 -21.38 -21.40
N ASP A 216 -29.73 -20.10 -21.20
CA ASP A 216 -28.76 -19.02 -20.96
C ASP A 216 -28.03 -19.19 -19.62
N LEU A 217 -28.75 -19.59 -18.57
CA LEU A 217 -28.15 -19.90 -17.28
C LEU A 217 -27.24 -21.13 -17.37
N ALA A 218 -27.66 -22.20 -18.05
CA ALA A 218 -26.84 -23.37 -18.28
C ALA A 218 -25.58 -23.04 -19.11
N ALA A 219 -25.69 -22.16 -20.11
CA ALA A 219 -24.54 -21.70 -20.89
C ALA A 219 -23.53 -20.95 -20.03
N THR A 220 -23.99 -20.12 -19.09
CA THR A 220 -23.14 -19.40 -18.13
C THR A 220 -22.35 -20.36 -17.23
N TYR A 221 -23.01 -21.42 -16.73
CA TYR A 221 -22.33 -22.45 -15.96
C TYR A 221 -21.34 -23.27 -16.78
N VAL A 222 -21.68 -23.59 -18.03
CA VAL A 222 -20.75 -24.24 -18.96
C VAL A 222 -19.50 -23.38 -19.14
N ASP A 223 -19.64 -22.07 -19.38
CA ASP A 223 -18.52 -21.15 -19.54
C ASP A 223 -17.61 -21.08 -18.29
N ALA A 224 -18.21 -21.18 -17.10
CA ALA A 224 -17.48 -21.13 -15.84
C ALA A 224 -16.87 -22.49 -15.42
N ALA A 225 -17.29 -23.60 -16.03
CA ALA A 225 -16.95 -24.94 -15.59
C ALA A 225 -15.47 -25.29 -15.79
N ASP A 226 -14.84 -25.82 -14.73
CA ASP A 226 -13.50 -26.40 -14.81
C ASP A 226 -13.56 -27.80 -15.45
N MET A 227 -14.67 -28.51 -15.25
CA MET A 227 -14.96 -29.82 -15.84
C MET A 227 -16.44 -29.97 -16.17
N ILE A 228 -16.71 -30.61 -17.30
CA ILE A 228 -18.04 -31.00 -17.73
C ILE A 228 -18.12 -32.53 -17.72
N LEU A 229 -19.07 -33.08 -16.98
CA LEU A 229 -19.42 -34.50 -17.01
C LEU A 229 -20.67 -34.69 -17.86
N TYR A 230 -20.52 -35.29 -19.03
CA TYR A 230 -21.63 -35.66 -19.91
C TYR A 230 -22.08 -37.09 -19.61
N LEU A 231 -23.23 -37.24 -18.97
CA LEU A 231 -23.79 -38.54 -18.59
C LEU A 231 -24.67 -39.12 -19.70
N THR A 232 -24.44 -40.39 -20.01
CA THR A 232 -25.24 -41.19 -20.93
C THR A 232 -25.52 -42.56 -20.31
N ASN A 233 -26.69 -43.14 -20.56
CA ASN A 233 -27.04 -44.46 -20.00
C ASN A 233 -26.38 -45.60 -20.80
N SER A 234 -25.90 -46.64 -20.12
CA SER A 234 -25.26 -47.82 -20.70
C SER A 234 -26.16 -48.68 -21.60
N VAL A 235 -27.49 -48.56 -21.49
CA VAL A 235 -28.44 -49.27 -22.38
C VAL A 235 -28.29 -48.81 -23.83
N ALA A 236 -27.96 -47.53 -24.03
CA ALA A 236 -27.70 -47.00 -25.36
C ALA A 236 -26.83 -45.73 -25.26
N PRO A 237 -25.50 -45.90 -25.10
CA PRO A 237 -24.58 -44.80 -24.90
C PRO A 237 -24.41 -43.96 -26.18
N CYS A 238 -24.32 -42.63 -26.03
CA CYS A 238 -23.97 -41.68 -27.09
C CYS A 238 -24.74 -41.87 -28.41
N LYS A 239 -26.08 -41.81 -28.35
CA LYS A 239 -26.93 -41.75 -29.55
C LYS A 239 -26.66 -40.47 -30.35
N ARG A 240 -27.16 -40.39 -31.58
CA ARG A 240 -27.01 -39.21 -32.47
C ARG A 240 -27.33 -37.88 -31.79
N SER A 241 -28.40 -37.81 -31.01
CA SER A 241 -28.78 -36.61 -30.25
C SER A 241 -27.77 -36.24 -29.17
N ASP A 242 -27.14 -37.23 -28.54
CA ASP A 242 -26.13 -37.00 -27.50
C ASP A 242 -24.87 -36.41 -28.15
N MET A 243 -24.55 -36.87 -29.35
CA MET A 243 -23.47 -36.31 -30.16
C MET A 243 -23.71 -34.86 -30.58
N VAL A 244 -24.96 -34.44 -30.80
CA VAL A 244 -25.29 -33.03 -31.09
C VAL A 244 -24.98 -32.15 -29.87
N GLU A 245 -25.33 -32.59 -28.67
CA GLU A 245 -25.04 -31.88 -27.43
C GLU A 245 -23.53 -31.86 -27.13
N LEU A 246 -22.85 -33.01 -27.28
CA LEU A 246 -21.40 -33.11 -27.12
C LEU A 246 -20.64 -32.21 -28.10
N ARG A 247 -21.11 -32.06 -29.34
CA ARG A 247 -20.55 -31.08 -30.30
C ARG A 247 -20.71 -29.64 -29.81
N ALA A 248 -21.85 -29.29 -29.23
CA ALA A 248 -22.08 -27.95 -28.69
C ALA A 248 -21.13 -27.64 -27.53
N LEU A 249 -20.94 -28.60 -26.62
CA LEU A 249 -20.01 -28.51 -25.49
C LEU A 249 -18.54 -28.50 -25.94
N GLY A 250 -18.19 -29.29 -26.96
CA GLY A 250 -16.83 -29.41 -27.47
C GLY A 250 -16.27 -28.11 -28.03
N ARG A 251 -17.11 -27.16 -28.48
CA ARG A 251 -16.67 -25.87 -29.07
C ARG A 251 -15.93 -24.95 -28.12
N LYS A 252 -15.86 -25.28 -26.82
CA LYS A 252 -15.18 -24.51 -25.78
C LYS A 252 -14.03 -25.34 -25.17
N GLU A 253 -13.03 -24.67 -24.62
CA GLU A 253 -11.86 -25.29 -23.99
C GLU A 253 -12.15 -25.74 -22.54
N HIS A 254 -13.07 -26.70 -22.36
CA HIS A 254 -13.32 -27.32 -21.05
C HIS A 254 -12.71 -28.71 -20.97
N ASN A 255 -12.43 -29.17 -19.74
CA ASN A 255 -12.20 -30.59 -19.51
C ASN A 255 -13.53 -31.34 -19.64
N LEU A 256 -13.60 -32.28 -20.58
CA LEU A 256 -14.81 -33.06 -20.84
C LEU A 256 -14.60 -34.52 -20.44
N ALA A 257 -15.55 -35.09 -19.72
CA ALA A 257 -15.64 -36.54 -19.55
C ALA A 257 -17.04 -37.02 -19.93
N VAL A 258 -17.10 -38.08 -20.73
CA VAL A 258 -18.31 -38.82 -21.05
C VAL A 258 -18.43 -39.99 -20.08
N VAL A 259 -19.52 -40.01 -19.31
CA VAL A 259 -19.75 -40.97 -18.23
C VAL A 259 -20.94 -41.86 -18.60
N ILE A 260 -20.66 -43.12 -18.91
CA ILE A 260 -21.64 -44.15 -19.19
C ILE A 260 -22.18 -44.71 -17.87
N THR A 261 -23.36 -44.26 -17.45
CA THR A 261 -23.98 -44.61 -16.18
C THR A 261 -24.83 -45.87 -16.27
N GLY A 262 -25.13 -46.48 -15.12
CA GLY A 262 -25.92 -47.71 -15.05
C GLY A 262 -25.20 -48.90 -15.68
N SER A 263 -23.87 -48.97 -15.54
CA SER A 263 -23.04 -50.04 -16.11
C SER A 263 -23.01 -51.31 -15.25
N ASP A 264 -24.05 -51.50 -14.46
CA ASP A 264 -24.38 -52.65 -13.64
C ASP A 264 -25.57 -53.44 -14.21
N ALA A 265 -25.75 -54.64 -13.68
CA ALA A 265 -26.87 -55.54 -13.93
C ALA A 265 -27.27 -56.21 -12.62
N TRP A 266 -28.47 -56.79 -12.61
CA TRP A 266 -28.89 -57.69 -11.53
C TRP A 266 -28.55 -59.12 -11.94
N ASP A 267 -27.91 -59.85 -11.05
CA ASP A 267 -27.73 -61.29 -11.14
C ASP A 267 -28.59 -61.98 -10.08
N GLU A 268 -28.96 -63.23 -10.33
CA GLU A 268 -29.71 -64.05 -9.38
C GLU A 268 -28.77 -65.12 -8.81
N GLU A 269 -28.31 -64.90 -7.58
CA GLU A 269 -27.45 -65.85 -6.86
C GLU A 269 -28.26 -66.55 -5.77
N LEU A 270 -27.88 -67.78 -5.41
CA LEU A 270 -28.49 -68.48 -4.28
C LEU A 270 -27.81 -68.03 -2.98
N ASP A 271 -28.58 -67.57 -2.01
CA ASP A 271 -28.10 -67.29 -0.67
C ASP A 271 -27.64 -68.59 0.04
N GLU A 272 -27.01 -68.46 1.21
CA GLU A 272 -26.55 -69.60 2.03
C GLU A 272 -27.67 -70.59 2.43
N ARG A 273 -28.94 -70.21 2.22
CA ARG A 273 -30.15 -70.98 2.54
C ARG A 273 -30.86 -71.52 1.30
N GLY A 274 -30.31 -71.29 0.09
CA GLY A 274 -30.88 -71.74 -1.17
C GLY A 274 -32.03 -70.88 -1.72
N ASN A 275 -32.19 -69.64 -1.25
CA ASN A 275 -33.15 -68.68 -1.83
C ASN A 275 -32.46 -67.86 -2.93
N LEU A 276 -33.20 -67.50 -3.98
CA LEU A 276 -32.72 -66.58 -5.01
C LEU A 276 -32.64 -65.16 -4.43
N ASP A 277 -31.42 -64.65 -4.28
CA ASP A 277 -31.12 -63.26 -3.93
C ASP A 277 -30.66 -62.49 -5.18
N LYS A 278 -31.05 -61.22 -5.26
CA LYS A 278 -30.69 -60.35 -6.38
C LYS A 278 -29.46 -59.54 -6.02
N VAL A 279 -28.31 -59.97 -6.52
CA VAL A 279 -27.04 -59.28 -6.31
C VAL A 279 -26.79 -58.32 -7.46
N ARG A 280 -26.30 -57.12 -7.15
CA ARG A 280 -25.90 -56.16 -8.18
C ARG A 280 -24.47 -56.45 -8.59
N ILE A 281 -24.28 -56.73 -9.87
CA ILE A 281 -22.95 -56.97 -10.46
C ILE A 281 -22.65 -55.94 -11.53
N MET A 282 -21.37 -55.72 -11.81
CA MET A 282 -20.99 -54.93 -12.98
C MET A 282 -21.25 -55.71 -14.25
N LYS A 283 -21.61 -55.02 -15.34
CA LYS A 283 -21.63 -55.62 -16.67
C LYS A 283 -20.26 -56.21 -17.02
N SER A 284 -20.25 -57.20 -17.90
CA SER A 284 -19.02 -57.90 -18.30
C SER A 284 -17.96 -56.91 -18.80
N GLN A 285 -16.68 -57.22 -18.55
CA GLN A 285 -15.59 -56.37 -19.01
C GLN A 285 -15.62 -56.18 -20.54
N ALA A 286 -15.94 -57.24 -21.28
CA ALA A 286 -16.05 -57.19 -22.74
C ALA A 286 -17.13 -56.22 -23.21
N ASP A 287 -18.31 -56.21 -22.58
CA ASP A 287 -19.39 -55.28 -22.93
C ASP A 287 -18.99 -53.83 -22.61
N ARG A 288 -18.39 -53.61 -21.44
CA ARG A 288 -17.91 -52.28 -21.03
C ARG A 288 -16.84 -51.77 -21.99
N ASP A 289 -15.88 -52.60 -22.38
CA ASP A 289 -14.82 -52.23 -23.31
C ASP A 289 -15.37 -51.92 -24.71
N ALA A 290 -16.35 -52.69 -25.18
CA ALA A 290 -17.04 -52.43 -26.44
C ALA A 290 -17.79 -51.09 -26.41
N GLN A 291 -18.47 -50.76 -25.30
CA GLN A 291 -19.14 -49.48 -25.11
C GLN A 291 -18.15 -48.30 -25.07
N LEU A 292 -17.07 -48.44 -24.30
CA LEU A 292 -16.03 -47.44 -24.22
C LEU A 292 -15.38 -47.18 -25.59
N LYS A 293 -15.09 -48.25 -26.34
CA LYS A 293 -14.56 -48.15 -27.71
C LYS A 293 -15.54 -47.43 -28.63
N TYR A 294 -16.79 -47.84 -28.65
CA TYR A 294 -17.83 -47.22 -29.48
C TYR A 294 -17.95 -45.71 -29.22
N VAL A 295 -17.96 -45.29 -27.95
CA VAL A 295 -18.05 -43.86 -27.61
C VAL A 295 -16.80 -43.10 -28.06
N ARG A 296 -15.60 -43.65 -27.86
CA ARG A 296 -14.34 -43.02 -28.32
C ARG A 296 -14.29 -42.87 -29.84
N ASP A 297 -14.68 -43.91 -30.58
CA ASP A 297 -14.74 -43.87 -32.04
C ASP A 297 -15.80 -42.86 -32.52
N SER A 298 -16.94 -42.81 -31.83
CA SER A 298 -18.02 -41.86 -32.12
C SER A 298 -17.58 -40.41 -31.91
N LEU A 299 -16.83 -40.11 -30.84
CA LEU A 299 -16.25 -38.79 -30.59
C LEU A 299 -15.21 -38.42 -31.64
N SER A 300 -14.34 -39.36 -32.02
CA SER A 300 -13.27 -39.15 -32.99
C SER A 300 -13.78 -38.90 -34.40
N SER A 301 -14.84 -39.60 -34.82
CA SER A 301 -15.48 -39.42 -36.13
C SER A 301 -16.23 -38.09 -36.31
N GLN A 302 -16.48 -37.33 -35.24
CA GLN A 302 -17.12 -36.01 -35.35
C GLN A 302 -16.21 -34.91 -35.93
N LEU A 303 -14.95 -35.25 -36.17
CA LEU A 303 -13.86 -34.29 -36.34
C LEU A 303 -13.41 -34.12 -37.79
N GLU A 304 -13.99 -34.90 -38.71
CA GLU A 304 -13.54 -34.99 -40.10
C GLU A 304 -14.00 -33.83 -40.99
N ASP A 305 -14.85 -32.92 -40.48
CA ASP A 305 -15.31 -31.72 -41.19
C ASP A 305 -15.08 -30.45 -40.34
N ASN A 306 -14.04 -29.65 -40.64
CA ASN A 306 -13.99 -28.17 -40.60
C ASN A 306 -12.58 -27.59 -40.26
N ALA A 307 -12.18 -26.54 -40.99
CA ALA A 307 -10.86 -25.89 -40.89
C ALA A 307 -10.80 -24.60 -40.02
N SER A 308 -11.85 -24.27 -39.24
CA SER A 308 -11.93 -23.03 -38.46
C SER A 308 -11.24 -23.13 -37.07
N VAL A 309 -10.93 -21.99 -36.44
CA VAL A 309 -10.35 -21.94 -35.09
C VAL A 309 -11.26 -22.63 -34.06
N SER A 310 -12.58 -22.41 -34.13
CA SER A 310 -13.57 -23.10 -33.31
C SER A 310 -13.61 -24.61 -33.58
N ALA A 311 -13.30 -25.04 -34.81
CA ALA A 311 -13.18 -26.46 -35.14
C ALA A 311 -11.92 -27.10 -34.52
N ARG A 312 -10.79 -26.38 -34.44
CA ARG A 312 -9.57 -26.85 -33.76
C ARG A 312 -9.75 -27.02 -32.25
N VAL A 313 -10.43 -26.07 -31.61
CA VAL A 313 -10.79 -26.17 -30.18
C VAL A 313 -11.68 -27.38 -29.95
N MET A 314 -12.72 -27.54 -30.78
CA MET A 314 -13.62 -28.69 -30.73
C MET A 314 -12.92 -30.03 -30.96
N ASP A 315 -12.03 -30.10 -31.95
CA ASP A 315 -11.19 -31.26 -32.23
C ASP A 315 -10.32 -31.63 -31.04
N GLY A 316 -9.66 -30.64 -30.44
CA GLY A 316 -8.89 -30.84 -29.21
C GLY A 316 -9.73 -31.35 -28.05
N THR A 317 -10.86 -30.71 -27.74
CA THR A 317 -11.70 -31.06 -26.59
C THR A 317 -12.30 -32.47 -26.72
N LEU A 318 -12.85 -32.83 -27.89
CA LEU A 318 -13.49 -34.14 -28.08
C LEU A 318 -12.49 -35.29 -28.16
N ARG A 319 -11.30 -35.11 -28.76
CA ARG A 319 -10.24 -36.15 -28.78
C ARG A 319 -9.71 -36.48 -27.39
N ARG A 320 -9.69 -35.48 -26.52
CA ARG A 320 -9.13 -35.59 -25.16
C ARG A 320 -10.18 -35.91 -24.11
N ALA A 321 -11.45 -36.01 -24.52
CA ALA A 321 -12.52 -36.34 -23.61
C ALA A 321 -12.28 -37.70 -22.96
N GLN A 322 -12.32 -37.74 -21.63
CA GLN A 322 -12.21 -38.99 -20.90
C GLN A 322 -13.52 -39.76 -21.04
N VAL A 323 -13.46 -41.09 -21.17
CA VAL A 323 -14.68 -41.92 -21.24
C VAL A 323 -14.65 -42.92 -20.09
N HIS A 324 -15.71 -42.94 -19.27
CA HIS A 324 -15.84 -43.82 -18.12
C HIS A 324 -17.11 -44.65 -18.22
N SER A 325 -17.05 -45.89 -17.72
CA SER A 325 -18.20 -46.76 -17.53
C SER A 325 -18.39 -46.93 -16.04
N VAL A 326 -19.48 -46.41 -15.49
CA VAL A 326 -19.68 -46.29 -14.03
C VAL A 326 -20.99 -46.91 -13.53
N SER A 327 -20.95 -47.41 -12.29
CA SER A 327 -22.15 -47.68 -11.50
C SER A 327 -21.99 -47.12 -10.07
N ALA A 328 -22.70 -46.03 -9.78
CA ALA A 328 -22.73 -45.46 -8.43
C ALA A 328 -23.43 -46.39 -7.43
N ALA A 329 -24.43 -47.16 -7.87
CA ALA A 329 -25.14 -48.10 -7.02
C ALA A 329 -24.28 -49.30 -6.62
N TYR A 330 -23.45 -49.81 -7.55
CA TYR A 330 -22.46 -50.84 -7.21
C TYR A 330 -21.41 -50.29 -6.24
N ALA A 331 -20.92 -49.06 -6.46
CA ALA A 331 -19.94 -48.39 -5.60
C ALA A 331 -20.50 -48.06 -4.20
N GLU A 332 -21.81 -47.83 -4.08
CA GLU A 332 -22.49 -47.67 -2.79
C GLU A 332 -22.49 -48.98 -1.98
N GLN A 333 -22.71 -50.12 -2.63
CA GLN A 333 -22.66 -51.43 -1.99
C GLN A 333 -21.24 -51.91 -1.70
N HIS A 334 -20.26 -51.45 -2.49
CA HIS A 334 -18.85 -51.82 -2.39
C HIS A 334 -17.97 -50.56 -2.28
N PRO A 335 -17.96 -49.87 -1.13
CA PRO A 335 -17.28 -48.58 -0.97
C PRO A 335 -15.75 -48.70 -0.83
N ASP A 336 -15.21 -49.91 -0.74
CA ASP A 336 -13.78 -50.17 -0.63
C ASP A 336 -13.01 -49.88 -1.93
N ALA A 337 -11.68 -49.94 -1.88
CA ALA A 337 -10.84 -49.61 -3.03
C ALA A 337 -11.11 -50.50 -4.25
N ALA A 338 -11.37 -51.79 -4.04
CA ALA A 338 -11.64 -52.74 -5.11
C ALA A 338 -13.01 -52.50 -5.75
N GLY A 339 -14.03 -52.23 -4.94
CA GLY A 339 -15.36 -51.85 -5.41
C GLY A 339 -15.37 -50.51 -6.15
N MET A 340 -14.59 -49.54 -5.69
CA MET A 340 -14.42 -48.25 -6.38
C MET A 340 -13.72 -48.40 -7.73
N GLU A 341 -12.71 -49.26 -7.82
CA GLU A 341 -12.06 -49.62 -9.09
C GLU A 341 -13.04 -50.35 -10.01
N HIS A 342 -13.68 -51.40 -9.51
CA HIS A 342 -14.53 -52.29 -10.31
C HIS A 342 -15.81 -51.60 -10.81
N SER A 343 -16.38 -50.70 -9.99
CA SER A 343 -17.52 -49.86 -10.36
C SER A 343 -17.20 -48.84 -11.46
N GLY A 344 -15.91 -48.58 -11.72
CA GLY A 344 -15.43 -47.51 -12.60
C GLY A 344 -15.53 -46.09 -12.02
N VAL A 345 -16.25 -45.90 -10.90
CA VAL A 345 -16.39 -44.59 -10.23
C VAL A 345 -15.05 -44.07 -9.76
N GLY A 346 -14.17 -44.94 -9.22
CA GLY A 346 -12.87 -44.53 -8.73
C GLY A 346 -11.96 -43.94 -9.81
N SER A 347 -12.04 -44.44 -11.05
CA SER A 347 -11.32 -43.87 -12.20
C SER A 347 -11.85 -42.48 -12.59
N MET A 348 -13.16 -42.27 -12.50
CA MET A 348 -13.78 -40.97 -12.75
C MET A 348 -13.37 -39.96 -11.66
N LEU A 349 -13.37 -40.38 -10.39
CA LEU A 349 -12.92 -39.54 -9.27
C LEU A 349 -11.45 -39.16 -9.39
N PHE A 350 -10.61 -40.10 -9.85
CA PHE A 350 -9.21 -39.82 -10.11
C PHE A 350 -9.04 -38.69 -11.14
N ASP A 351 -9.76 -38.75 -12.27
CA ASP A 351 -9.68 -37.73 -13.31
C ASP A 351 -10.20 -36.37 -12.83
N VAL A 352 -11.33 -36.33 -12.10
CA VAL A 352 -11.83 -35.10 -11.49
C VAL A 352 -10.82 -34.52 -10.48
N ALA A 353 -10.22 -35.37 -9.64
CA ALA A 353 -9.21 -34.95 -8.66
C ALA A 353 -7.89 -34.51 -9.31
N ALA A 354 -7.52 -35.04 -10.48
CA ALA A 354 -6.34 -34.60 -11.21
C ALA A 354 -6.43 -33.11 -11.61
N LEU A 355 -7.64 -32.60 -11.85
CA LEU A 355 -7.87 -31.18 -12.13
C LEU A 355 -7.58 -30.27 -10.95
N ALA A 356 -7.77 -30.75 -9.71
CA ALA A 356 -7.37 -30.02 -8.50
C ALA A 356 -5.87 -29.72 -8.48
N LYS A 357 -5.06 -30.52 -9.20
CA LYS A 357 -3.62 -30.35 -9.39
C LYS A 357 -3.28 -29.80 -10.79
N GLY A 358 -4.28 -29.39 -11.56
CA GLY A 358 -4.12 -28.86 -12.91
C GLY A 358 -3.72 -27.38 -12.92
N LYS A 359 -3.22 -26.93 -14.07
CA LYS A 359 -2.82 -25.51 -14.26
C LYS A 359 -3.97 -24.53 -14.04
N GLY A 360 -5.22 -24.91 -14.36
CA GLY A 360 -6.38 -24.02 -14.24
C GLY A 360 -6.69 -23.66 -12.78
N VAL A 361 -6.56 -24.65 -11.89
CA VAL A 361 -6.69 -24.43 -10.45
C VAL A 361 -5.51 -23.65 -9.90
N ARG A 362 -4.27 -23.93 -10.35
CA ARG A 362 -3.10 -23.10 -10.02
C ARG A 362 -3.28 -21.64 -10.44
N ASP A 363 -3.78 -21.39 -11.65
CA ASP A 363 -4.05 -20.04 -12.14
C ASP A 363 -5.13 -19.36 -11.31
N LYS A 364 -6.19 -20.07 -10.89
CA LYS A 364 -7.20 -19.57 -9.95
C LYS A 364 -6.58 -19.20 -8.59
N LEU A 365 -5.71 -20.04 -8.04
CA LEU A 365 -5.02 -19.79 -6.77
C LEU A 365 -4.06 -18.60 -6.84
N VAL A 366 -3.41 -18.38 -7.98
CA VAL A 366 -2.38 -17.36 -8.18
C VAL A 366 -2.96 -16.02 -8.67
N ARG A 367 -4.11 -16.01 -9.34
CA ARG A 367 -4.72 -14.79 -9.92
C ARG A 367 -4.93 -13.66 -8.90
N PRO A 368 -5.44 -13.89 -7.68
CA PRO A 368 -5.55 -12.85 -6.66
C PRO A 368 -4.19 -12.21 -6.32
N LEU A 369 -3.13 -13.02 -6.22
CA LEU A 369 -1.76 -12.58 -5.95
C LEU A 369 -1.22 -11.72 -7.11
N LYS A 370 -1.47 -12.12 -8.37
CA LYS A 370 -1.08 -11.34 -9.56
C LYS A 370 -1.77 -9.97 -9.60
N ILE A 371 -3.07 -9.91 -9.29
CA ILE A 371 -3.84 -8.66 -9.24
C ILE A 371 -3.33 -7.73 -8.12
N LEU A 372 -2.95 -8.28 -6.96
CA LEU A 372 -2.32 -7.49 -5.90
C LEU A 372 -0.95 -6.97 -6.34
N ARG A 373 -0.11 -7.82 -6.94
CA ARG A 373 1.19 -7.42 -7.49
C ARG A 373 1.07 -6.28 -8.51
N GLU A 374 0.15 -6.38 -9.47
CA GLU A 374 -0.09 -5.33 -10.47
C GLU A 374 -0.47 -3.99 -9.82
N PHE A 375 -1.28 -4.02 -8.77
CA PHE A 375 -1.63 -2.83 -8.01
C PHE A 375 -0.41 -2.22 -7.28
N LEU A 376 0.41 -3.04 -6.61
CA LEU A 376 1.64 -2.58 -5.95
C LEU A 376 2.65 -2.02 -6.96
N GLN A 377 2.78 -2.64 -8.13
CA GLN A 377 3.63 -2.14 -9.21
C GLN A 377 3.19 -0.77 -9.70
N ARG A 378 1.87 -0.55 -9.88
CA ARG A 378 1.32 0.77 -10.22
C ARG A 378 1.65 1.82 -9.16
N ILE A 379 1.51 1.47 -7.87
CA ILE A 379 1.86 2.37 -6.78
C ILE A 379 3.33 2.79 -6.87
N GLN A 380 4.23 1.83 -7.07
CA GLN A 380 5.67 2.09 -7.07
C GLN A 380 6.16 2.81 -8.33
N ALA A 381 5.66 2.41 -9.50
CA ALA A 381 6.11 2.93 -10.80
C ALA A 381 5.50 4.30 -11.14
N ASP A 382 4.25 4.54 -10.73
CA ASP A 382 3.50 5.72 -11.15
C ASP A 382 3.15 6.61 -9.96
N ASP A 383 2.35 6.11 -9.02
CA ASP A 383 1.71 6.96 -8.00
C ASP A 383 2.75 7.63 -7.08
N LEU A 384 3.73 6.87 -6.57
CA LEU A 384 4.81 7.39 -5.71
C LEU A 384 5.79 8.32 -6.46
N VAL A 385 5.92 8.14 -7.77
CA VAL A 385 6.75 9.00 -8.63
C VAL A 385 6.05 10.34 -8.84
N HIS A 386 4.74 10.33 -9.13
CA HIS A 386 3.94 11.55 -9.23
C HIS A 386 3.90 12.32 -7.91
N ILE A 387 3.66 11.65 -6.78
CA ILE A 387 3.71 12.28 -5.45
C ILE A 387 5.08 12.95 -5.23
N GLN A 388 6.19 12.30 -5.59
CA GLN A 388 7.52 12.93 -5.47
C GLN A 388 7.64 14.19 -6.31
N SER A 389 7.16 14.15 -7.56
CA SER A 389 7.24 15.29 -8.48
C SER A 389 6.47 16.49 -7.93
N TYR A 390 5.25 16.26 -7.44
CA TYR A 390 4.46 17.31 -6.82
C TYR A 390 5.10 17.84 -5.54
N LEU A 391 5.59 16.95 -4.67
CA LEU A 391 6.25 17.32 -3.43
C LEU A 391 7.52 18.15 -3.68
N ASN A 392 8.36 17.74 -4.64
CA ASN A 392 9.52 18.52 -5.08
C ASN A 392 9.11 19.92 -5.55
N GLY A 393 7.99 20.03 -6.27
CA GLY A 393 7.43 21.30 -6.70
C GLY A 393 6.97 22.20 -5.55
N VAL A 394 6.37 21.62 -4.50
CA VAL A 394 6.02 22.32 -3.26
C VAL A 394 7.29 22.78 -2.56
N THR A 395 8.24 21.88 -2.30
CA THR A 395 9.52 22.19 -1.64
C THR A 395 10.27 23.31 -2.34
N GLN A 396 10.37 23.27 -3.67
CA GLN A 396 11.05 24.33 -4.42
C GLN A 396 10.34 25.67 -4.32
N SER A 397 9.00 25.68 -4.36
CA SER A 397 8.21 26.93 -4.27
C SER A 397 8.36 27.58 -2.90
N VAL A 398 8.37 26.77 -1.83
CA VAL A 398 8.60 27.23 -0.46
C VAL A 398 10.01 27.76 -0.25
N ALA A 399 11.01 27.01 -0.73
CA ALA A 399 12.41 27.43 -0.65
C ALA A 399 12.64 28.77 -1.38
N ASN A 400 12.06 28.93 -2.58
CA ASN A 400 12.15 30.18 -3.34
C ASN A 400 11.51 31.35 -2.58
N ALA A 401 10.31 31.16 -2.03
CA ALA A 401 9.61 32.19 -1.26
C ALA A 401 10.40 32.61 -0.01
N ARG A 402 11.00 31.64 0.70
CA ARG A 402 11.85 31.89 1.86
C ARG A 402 13.12 32.66 1.51
N THR A 403 13.82 32.26 0.44
CA THR A 403 15.03 32.94 -0.02
C THR A 403 14.72 34.38 -0.47
N GLN A 404 13.60 34.58 -1.15
CA GLN A 404 13.16 35.93 -1.55
C GLN A 404 12.89 36.82 -0.33
N ALA A 405 12.10 36.33 0.64
CA ALA A 405 11.78 37.08 1.85
C ALA A 405 13.03 37.44 2.69
N ASP A 406 13.96 36.48 2.87
CA ASP A 406 15.23 36.72 3.60
C ASP A 406 16.12 37.73 2.86
N THR A 407 16.22 37.63 1.54
CA THR A 407 16.99 38.58 0.72
C THR A 407 16.44 39.99 0.82
N ASP A 408 15.12 40.15 0.66
CA ASP A 408 14.46 41.45 0.70
C ASP A 408 14.56 42.07 2.10
N ALA A 409 14.38 41.28 3.17
CA ALA A 409 14.54 41.73 4.53
C ALA A 409 15.98 42.22 4.79
N ARG A 410 17.00 41.45 4.37
CA ARG A 410 18.41 41.83 4.54
C ARG A 410 18.77 43.11 3.78
N GLN A 411 18.26 43.29 2.56
CA GLN A 411 18.48 44.52 1.80
C GLN A 411 17.91 45.74 2.53
N LYS A 412 16.68 45.65 3.05
CA LYS A 412 16.06 46.74 3.83
C LYS A 412 16.80 47.01 5.14
N LEU A 413 17.19 45.96 5.88
CA LEU A 413 17.97 46.09 7.12
C LEU A 413 19.34 46.74 6.88
N GLN A 414 20.01 46.41 5.78
CA GLN A 414 21.28 47.02 5.40
C GLN A 414 21.12 48.52 5.11
N ALA A 415 20.02 48.92 4.47
CA ALA A 415 19.72 50.34 4.24
C ALA A 415 19.57 51.12 5.56
N ILE A 416 18.92 50.53 6.58
CA ILE A 416 18.80 51.12 7.92
C ILE A 416 20.18 51.17 8.61
N ALA A 417 20.96 50.08 8.56
CA ALA A 417 22.26 49.99 9.21
C ALA A 417 23.27 51.04 8.68
N LEU A 418 23.14 51.45 7.42
CA LEU A 418 23.95 52.52 6.82
C LEU A 418 23.65 53.91 7.41
N GLN A 419 22.44 54.14 7.94
CA GLN A 419 22.04 55.41 8.55
C GLN A 419 22.50 55.57 10.01
N ILE A 420 22.77 54.45 10.70
CA ILE A 420 23.17 54.45 12.13
C ILE A 420 24.42 55.28 12.37
N GLY A 421 25.45 55.12 11.54
CA GLY A 421 26.74 55.81 11.71
C GLY A 421 26.60 57.34 11.64
N PRO A 422 26.10 57.89 10.51
CA PRO A 422 25.87 59.32 10.34
C PRO A 422 25.00 59.95 11.42
N GLU A 423 23.96 59.26 11.88
CA GLU A 423 23.05 59.79 12.90
C GLU A 423 23.68 59.80 14.29
N ILE A 424 24.47 58.79 14.65
CA ILE A 424 25.27 58.82 15.88
C ILE A 424 26.25 59.98 15.85
N ASP A 425 26.90 60.24 14.70
CA ASP A 425 27.82 61.38 14.54
C ASP A 425 27.09 62.72 14.72
N ARG A 426 25.86 62.85 14.21
CA ARG A 426 25.01 64.02 14.43
C ARG A 426 24.69 64.23 15.91
N LEU A 427 24.15 63.19 16.57
CA LEU A 427 23.78 63.25 17.99
C LEU A 427 24.97 63.54 18.91
N LEU A 428 26.14 63.02 18.55
CA LEU A 428 27.39 63.22 19.27
C LEU A 428 27.83 64.69 19.21
N VAL A 429 27.65 65.37 18.08
CA VAL A 429 27.92 66.81 17.94
C VAL A 429 26.88 67.63 18.71
N GLU A 430 25.59 67.31 18.57
CA GLU A 430 24.48 68.02 19.23
C GLU A 430 24.55 67.96 20.77
N HIS A 431 25.02 66.85 21.32
CA HIS A 431 25.12 66.61 22.76
C HIS A 431 26.55 66.49 23.29
N SER A 432 27.53 67.05 22.58
CA SER A 432 28.98 66.96 22.89
C SER A 432 29.41 67.34 24.32
N LYS A 433 28.56 68.05 25.07
CA LYS A 433 28.83 68.49 26.45
C LYS A 433 27.95 67.82 27.52
N ASP A 434 27.04 66.93 27.12
CA ASP A 434 26.11 66.25 28.02
C ASP A 434 25.98 64.78 27.63
N GLY A 435 26.82 63.92 28.22
CA GLY A 435 26.82 62.49 27.97
C GLY A 435 25.52 61.78 28.37
N VAL A 436 24.76 62.35 29.31
CA VAL A 436 23.45 61.77 29.72
C VAL A 436 22.40 62.08 28.66
N ALA A 437 22.38 63.30 28.12
CA ALA A 437 21.52 63.66 27.00
C ALA A 437 21.89 62.89 25.73
N PHE A 438 23.19 62.74 25.42
CA PHE A 438 23.67 61.92 24.30
C PHE A 438 23.19 60.47 24.42
N LYS A 439 23.38 59.84 25.59
CA LYS A 439 22.90 58.47 25.84
C LYS A 439 21.39 58.34 25.61
N ARG A 440 20.58 59.24 26.17
CA ARG A 440 19.12 59.24 25.97
C ARG A 440 18.72 59.40 24.51
N ALA A 441 19.42 60.25 23.76
CA ALA A 441 19.18 60.45 22.34
C ALA A 441 19.52 59.20 21.51
N VAL A 442 20.67 58.57 21.79
CA VAL A 442 21.08 57.31 21.15
C VAL A 442 20.12 56.17 21.49
N ASP A 443 19.66 56.06 22.74
CA ASP A 443 18.64 55.08 23.16
C ASP A 443 17.32 55.27 22.39
N SER A 444 16.89 56.51 22.21
CA SER A 444 15.67 56.84 21.46
C SER A 444 15.82 56.48 19.97
N ALA A 445 16.93 56.88 19.35
CA ALA A 445 17.23 56.56 17.95
C ALA A 445 17.35 55.04 17.73
N TYR A 446 17.99 54.32 18.67
CA TYR A 446 18.07 52.86 18.62
C TYR A 446 16.72 52.18 18.62
N LYS A 447 15.78 52.63 19.46
CA LYS A 447 14.40 52.12 19.46
C LYS A 447 13.69 52.37 18.12
N GLN A 448 13.91 53.53 17.52
CA GLN A 448 13.34 53.85 16.20
C GLN A 448 13.92 52.95 15.10
N TRP A 449 15.25 52.77 15.04
CA TRP A 449 15.86 51.84 14.07
C TRP A 449 15.37 50.42 14.28
N LEU A 450 15.30 49.95 15.53
CA LEU A 450 14.82 48.60 15.83
C LEU A 450 13.34 48.42 15.42
N GLY A 451 12.50 49.42 15.63
CA GLY A 451 11.12 49.45 15.15
C GLY A 451 11.04 49.37 13.62
N ALA A 452 11.78 50.25 12.92
CA ALA A 452 11.85 50.26 11.47
C ALA A 452 12.43 48.94 10.90
N GLY A 453 13.38 48.32 11.60
CA GLY A 453 13.94 47.03 11.21
C GLY A 453 12.93 45.89 11.34
N ARG A 454 12.10 45.89 12.39
CA ARG A 454 11.00 44.93 12.55
C ARG A 454 9.94 45.12 11.46
N GLU A 455 9.56 46.36 11.17
CA GLU A 455 8.62 46.70 10.10
C GLU A 455 9.16 46.29 8.73
N ALA A 456 10.44 46.56 8.45
CA ALA A 456 11.09 46.12 7.22
C ALA A 456 11.09 44.60 7.03
N ILE A 457 11.35 43.84 8.10
CA ILE A 457 11.26 42.36 8.09
C ILE A 457 9.81 41.96 7.83
N ALA A 458 8.85 42.51 8.57
CA ALA A 458 7.44 42.20 8.40
C ALA A 458 6.97 42.49 6.97
N GLU A 459 7.34 43.64 6.39
CA GLU A 459 7.03 44.01 5.01
C GLU A 459 7.69 43.10 3.96
N ALA A 460 8.93 42.64 4.19
CA ALA A 460 9.62 41.76 3.25
C ALA A 460 8.93 40.38 3.18
N PHE A 461 8.53 39.86 4.34
CA PHE A 461 7.73 38.65 4.43
C PHE A 461 6.32 38.89 3.91
N ALA A 462 5.71 40.04 4.21
CA ALA A 462 4.43 40.48 3.66
C ALA A 462 4.44 40.54 2.13
N ALA A 463 5.48 41.06 1.51
CA ALA A 463 5.58 41.15 0.05
C ALA A 463 5.79 39.76 -0.58
N SER A 464 6.52 38.88 0.10
CA SER A 464 6.79 37.52 -0.37
C SER A 464 5.65 36.53 -0.10
N LEU A 465 4.80 36.82 0.89
CA LEU A 465 3.71 35.95 1.39
C LEU A 465 2.31 36.58 1.29
N GLY A 466 2.21 37.84 0.87
CA GLY A 466 0.97 38.61 0.75
C GLY A 466 0.27 38.94 2.07
N VAL A 467 0.98 39.19 3.18
CA VAL A 467 0.36 39.30 4.52
C VAL A 467 0.55 40.68 5.15
N GLY A 468 -0.49 41.28 5.71
CA GLY A 468 -0.36 42.41 6.65
C GLY A 468 0.16 41.98 8.03
N LEU A 469 1.46 41.67 8.16
CA LEU A 469 2.11 41.24 9.42
C LEU A 469 2.39 42.42 10.37
N THR A 470 1.39 43.12 10.90
CA THR A 470 1.64 44.31 11.76
C THR A 470 1.61 44.08 13.25
N ASN A 471 1.23 42.92 13.78
CA ASN A 471 1.08 42.77 15.23
C ASN A 471 1.92 41.63 15.81
N SER A 472 2.79 42.00 16.77
CA SER A 472 3.49 41.18 17.78
C SER A 472 5.00 40.92 17.60
N LEU A 473 5.81 41.98 17.58
CA LEU A 473 7.23 41.92 17.94
C LEU A 473 7.56 43.00 18.99
N HIS A 474 7.38 42.68 20.28
CA HIS A 474 7.87 43.37 21.49
C HIS A 474 8.39 42.26 22.43
N ASP A 475 9.46 42.33 23.20
CA ASP A 475 10.38 43.35 23.68
C ASP A 475 11.74 42.70 23.96
N ALA A 476 12.85 43.43 23.79
CA ALA A 476 14.14 43.13 24.44
C ALA A 476 15.10 44.32 24.23
N VAL A 477 15.00 45.32 25.11
CA VAL A 477 16.01 46.39 25.22
C VAL A 477 16.99 45.97 26.31
N GLY A 478 18.15 45.42 25.92
CA GLY A 478 19.27 45.26 26.85
C GLY A 478 19.81 46.64 27.25
N GLU A 479 20.31 46.80 28.47
CA GLU A 479 20.83 48.08 28.98
C GLU A 479 22.06 48.55 28.18
N ILE A 480 22.13 49.86 27.91
CA ILE A 480 23.36 50.54 27.48
C ILE A 480 24.22 50.79 28.74
N PRO A 481 25.52 50.46 28.76
CA PRO A 481 26.39 50.70 29.91
C PRO A 481 26.40 52.15 30.40
N GLU A 482 26.66 52.38 31.69
CA GLU A 482 26.83 53.72 32.25
C GLU A 482 28.05 54.44 31.66
N PHE A 483 27.83 55.67 31.22
CA PHE A 483 28.89 56.60 30.81
C PHE A 483 29.69 57.00 32.04
N LYS A 484 31.00 56.69 32.06
CA LYS A 484 31.93 57.23 33.05
C LYS A 484 32.68 58.43 32.44
N PRO A 485 32.59 59.64 33.03
CA PRO A 485 33.53 60.69 32.68
C PRO A 485 34.94 60.24 33.05
N LEU A 486 35.87 60.29 32.10
CA LEU A 486 37.30 60.09 32.34
C LEU A 486 37.85 61.36 33.00
N THR A 487 37.94 61.38 34.32
CA THR A 487 38.74 62.37 35.06
C THR A 487 40.14 61.80 35.30
N GLN A 488 41.19 62.49 34.80
CA GLN A 488 42.57 62.16 35.12
C GLN A 488 43.04 62.94 36.35
N SER A 489 43.33 62.22 37.43
CA SER A 489 43.91 62.75 38.67
C SER A 489 45.44 62.78 38.58
N ILE A 490 46.05 63.96 38.53
CA ILE A 490 47.51 64.12 38.61
C ILE A 490 47.92 64.29 40.07
N LYS A 491 48.91 63.50 40.50
CA LYS A 491 49.41 63.39 41.88
C LYS A 491 50.82 64.02 41.96
N ARG A 492 51.02 65.12 42.72
CA ARG A 492 52.35 65.78 42.90
C ARG A 492 52.84 65.79 44.37
N LYS A 493 54.11 65.39 44.61
CA LYS A 493 54.77 65.39 45.93
C LYS A 493 55.61 66.69 46.10
N LYS A 494 55.59 67.30 47.30
CA LYS A 494 56.24 68.60 47.60
C LYS A 494 57.67 68.39 48.11
N THR A 495 58.65 69.10 47.55
CA THR A 495 59.94 69.35 48.24
C THR A 495 60.33 70.82 48.04
N VAL A 496 60.97 71.36 49.07
CA VAL A 496 61.05 72.77 49.45
C VAL A 496 62.35 73.44 48.93
N ASN A 497 62.20 74.68 48.44
CA ASN A 497 63.15 75.80 48.31
C ASN A 497 64.40 75.74 47.39
N ALA A 498 64.36 76.52 46.30
CA ALA A 498 65.29 77.64 46.02
C ALA A 498 64.70 78.57 44.93
N LYS A 499 64.98 79.87 45.03
CA LYS A 499 64.25 80.96 44.36
C LYS A 499 64.40 81.03 42.83
N ARG A 500 63.27 81.37 42.20
CA ARG A 500 63.05 82.09 40.94
C ARG A 500 63.58 81.47 39.64
N GLY A 501 62.60 81.04 38.85
CA GLY A 501 62.59 81.21 37.39
C GLY A 501 63.34 80.14 36.63
N GLY A 502 62.61 79.38 35.82
CA GLY A 502 63.20 78.60 34.73
C GLY A 502 64.00 77.38 35.20
N ALA A 503 63.31 76.27 35.35
CA ALA A 503 63.85 74.91 35.22
C ALA A 503 62.80 74.16 34.38
N LEU A 504 62.93 73.98 33.05
CA LEU A 504 64.12 73.48 32.35
C LEU A 504 64.66 72.31 33.20
N GLY A 505 64.10 71.12 33.03
CA GLY A 505 64.19 70.43 31.77
C GLY A 505 65.30 69.40 31.93
N GLY A 506 64.95 68.14 31.70
CA GLY A 506 65.94 67.12 31.47
C GLY A 506 65.33 65.74 31.58
N LEU A 507 65.33 64.91 30.56
CA LEU A 507 65.96 65.02 29.24
C LEU A 507 65.15 64.15 28.28
N LEU A 508 64.98 64.67 27.06
CA LEU A 508 65.10 63.97 25.77
C LEU A 508 64.27 62.68 25.61
N GLY A 509 63.32 62.62 24.69
CA GLY A 509 63.50 62.96 23.28
C GLY A 509 63.20 61.70 22.46
N ALA A 510 62.47 61.89 21.36
CA ALA A 510 62.29 60.93 20.28
C ALA A 510 61.64 59.58 20.61
N ALA A 511 60.31 59.54 20.51
CA ALA A 511 59.62 58.48 19.76
C ALA A 511 58.29 59.03 19.23
N SER A 512 58.39 59.89 18.21
CA SER A 512 57.31 59.98 17.23
C SER A 512 57.23 58.63 16.51
N PHE A 513 56.19 57.86 16.79
CA PHE A 513 55.69 56.87 15.85
C PHE A 513 54.18 56.99 15.74
N PHE A 514 53.76 57.56 14.62
CA PHE A 514 52.60 57.06 13.92
C PHE A 514 52.63 55.52 13.94
N VAL A 515 51.57 54.90 14.46
CA VAL A 515 51.07 53.67 13.86
C VAL A 515 49.60 53.90 13.49
N PRO A 516 49.25 53.87 12.19
CA PRO A 516 47.88 53.70 11.77
C PRO A 516 47.41 52.29 12.17
N GLY A 517 46.38 52.19 13.01
CA GLY A 517 45.75 50.92 13.38
C GLY A 517 45.82 50.52 14.87
N GLY A 518 45.14 51.27 15.74
CA GLY A 518 44.76 50.89 17.12
C GLY A 518 45.90 50.59 18.12
N PRO A 519 45.57 50.05 19.31
CA PRO A 519 44.89 50.64 20.49
C PRO A 519 45.83 50.69 21.72
N LEU A 520 45.36 50.97 22.95
CA LEU A 520 45.46 50.02 24.09
C LEU A 520 44.93 50.53 25.45
N ILE A 521 44.23 49.60 26.11
CA ILE A 521 43.72 49.56 27.48
C ILE A 521 44.80 48.91 28.39
N ALA A 522 44.92 49.34 29.65
CA ALA A 522 45.63 48.56 30.69
C ALA A 522 44.91 48.66 32.05
N LEU A 523 44.46 47.51 32.58
CA LEU A 523 44.08 47.29 33.98
C LEU A 523 44.93 46.13 34.52
N ALA A 524 45.51 46.31 35.71
CA ALA A 524 46.30 45.29 36.40
C ALA A 524 45.51 44.74 37.60
N VAL A 525 45.51 43.40 37.80
CA VAL A 525 45.85 42.64 39.03
C VAL A 525 45.72 41.13 38.76
N GLY A 526 46.85 40.40 38.79
CA GLY A 526 47.04 39.21 39.65
C GLY A 526 46.64 37.78 39.23
N VAL A 527 47.69 37.01 38.87
CA VAL A 527 48.01 35.59 39.24
C VAL A 527 47.54 34.42 38.34
N ALA A 528 48.57 33.60 38.00
CA ALA A 528 48.61 32.23 37.45
C ALA A 528 48.25 32.05 35.96
N ALA A 529 48.95 31.28 35.11
CA ALA A 529 50.27 30.64 35.12
C ALA A 529 50.43 29.91 33.75
N THR A 530 51.58 30.08 33.08
CA THR A 530 52.21 29.16 32.08
C THR A 530 51.47 28.93 30.74
N ALA A 531 52.10 28.95 29.54
CA ALA A 531 53.48 28.63 29.21
C ALA A 531 54.00 29.27 27.89
N VAL A 532 55.33 29.45 27.87
CA VAL A 532 56.31 29.58 26.74
C VAL A 532 56.27 30.87 25.87
N GLY A 533 57.30 31.73 25.77
CA GLY A 533 58.67 31.76 26.31
C GLY A 533 59.49 33.00 25.84
N GLY A 534 60.34 33.51 26.76
CA GLY A 534 61.58 34.32 26.57
C GLY A 534 61.43 35.84 26.26
N TYR A 535 62.22 36.78 26.80
CA TYR A 535 63.22 36.86 27.90
C TYR A 535 63.60 38.36 28.09
N ALA A 536 64.05 38.73 29.30
CA ALA A 536 64.65 40.02 29.75
C ALA A 536 63.68 41.18 30.10
N GLY A 537 63.68 41.77 31.30
CA GLY A 537 64.46 41.54 32.51
C GLY A 537 64.27 42.66 33.55
N SER A 538 64.01 42.23 34.80
CA SER A 538 64.37 42.86 36.10
C SER A 538 63.51 43.95 36.78
N LYS A 539 63.18 43.60 38.05
CA LYS A 539 63.19 44.35 39.33
C LYS A 539 62.33 45.61 39.49
N ILE A 540 61.25 45.52 40.29
CA ILE A 540 61.18 45.60 41.78
C ILE A 540 61.58 46.99 42.32
N GLY A 541 60.63 47.66 42.99
CA GLY A 541 60.91 48.75 43.91
C GLY A 541 59.67 49.53 44.34
N GLN A 542 58.96 49.04 45.36
CA GLN A 542 57.99 49.83 46.13
C GLN A 542 58.69 50.99 46.85
N THR A 543 58.06 52.16 46.97
CA THR A 543 57.98 52.92 48.24
C THR A 543 57.06 54.14 48.11
N LEU A 544 56.32 54.35 49.19
CA LEU A 544 55.23 55.30 49.41
C LEU A 544 55.67 56.78 49.38
N ASP A 545 54.82 57.71 48.93
CA ASP A 545 53.79 58.29 49.83
C ASP A 545 53.22 59.62 49.30
N ASP A 546 51.97 59.89 49.67
CA ASP A 546 51.15 61.12 49.66
C ASP A 546 51.16 62.09 48.47
N THR A 547 49.97 62.23 47.88
CA THR A 547 49.67 63.08 46.73
C THR A 547 48.24 63.61 46.76
N GLU A 548 48.10 64.93 46.71
CA GLU A 548 46.82 65.64 46.62
C GLU A 548 46.37 65.76 45.15
N THR A 549 45.06 65.81 44.93
CA THR A 549 44.42 65.66 43.61
C THR A 549 43.80 66.99 43.17
N MET A 550 44.07 67.44 41.94
CA MET A 550 43.30 68.49 41.26
C MET A 550 42.86 68.01 39.88
N ASP A 551 41.59 68.26 39.55
CA ASP A 551 41.00 68.02 38.23
C ASP A 551 41.47 69.10 37.23
N VAL A 552 42.05 68.68 36.12
CA VAL A 552 42.30 69.55 34.97
C VAL A 552 41.65 68.94 33.74
N VAL A 553 40.72 69.67 33.13
CA VAL A 553 40.05 69.29 31.88
C VAL A 553 41.07 69.33 30.74
N VAL A 554 41.41 68.17 30.19
CA VAL A 554 42.31 68.02 29.03
C VAL A 554 41.55 67.33 27.89
N GLY A 555 41.08 68.13 26.92
CA GLY A 555 40.71 67.65 25.57
C GLY A 555 39.41 66.83 25.45
N ASP A 556 38.85 66.83 24.24
CA ASP A 556 37.54 66.27 23.89
C ASP A 556 37.69 64.82 23.36
N ASN A 557 37.27 63.81 24.13
CA ASN A 557 37.32 62.38 23.76
C ASN A 557 36.14 61.93 22.87
N THR A 558 35.38 62.89 22.36
CA THR A 558 34.16 62.71 21.58
C THR A 558 34.31 61.75 20.39
N GLN A 559 35.41 61.78 19.64
CA GLN A 559 35.59 60.88 18.48
C GLN A 559 35.73 59.39 18.85
N GLU A 560 36.43 59.08 19.94
CA GLU A 560 36.63 57.69 20.38
C GLU A 560 35.33 57.10 20.94
N VAL A 561 34.58 57.92 21.68
CA VAL A 561 33.22 57.60 22.14
C VAL A 561 32.30 57.34 20.94
N GLY A 562 32.35 58.17 19.91
CA GLY A 562 31.60 57.97 18.67
C GLY A 562 31.89 56.62 17.99
N ILE A 563 33.17 56.25 17.83
CA ILE A 563 33.56 54.96 17.21
C ILE A 563 33.01 53.77 17.99
N GLN A 564 33.15 53.78 19.32
CA GLN A 564 32.71 52.67 20.17
C GLN A 564 31.18 52.55 20.19
N VAL A 565 30.46 53.68 20.28
CA VAL A 565 28.99 53.71 20.27
C VAL A 565 28.45 53.25 18.92
N ARG A 566 29.04 53.69 17.79
CA ARG A 566 28.67 53.21 16.44
C ARG A 566 28.79 51.70 16.33
N LYS A 567 29.92 51.15 16.76
CA LYS A 567 30.17 49.69 16.71
C LYS A 567 29.17 48.92 17.56
N MET A 568 29.01 49.32 18.82
CA MET A 568 28.09 48.67 19.76
C MET A 568 26.64 48.70 19.27
N VAL A 569 26.15 49.87 18.85
CA VAL A 569 24.77 50.05 18.39
C VAL A 569 24.52 49.24 17.12
N ARG A 570 25.47 49.20 16.18
CA ARG A 570 25.35 48.39 14.96
C ARG A 570 25.31 46.90 15.26
N GLU A 571 26.24 46.38 16.05
CA GLU A 571 26.29 44.96 16.43
C GLU A 571 24.98 44.53 17.14
N LYS A 572 24.46 45.40 18.02
CA LYS A 572 23.20 45.15 18.73
C LYS A 572 21.99 45.17 17.79
N PHE A 573 21.96 46.11 16.85
CA PHE A 573 20.92 46.19 15.82
C PHE A 573 20.92 44.94 14.94
N GLU A 574 22.09 44.53 14.43
CA GLU A 574 22.26 43.34 13.59
C GLU A 574 21.86 42.06 14.34
N SER A 575 22.27 41.91 15.60
CA SER A 575 21.89 40.77 16.44
C SER A 575 20.38 40.69 16.68
N ASN A 576 19.75 41.79 17.10
CA ASN A 576 18.32 41.83 17.39
C ASN A 576 17.46 41.63 16.14
N THR A 577 17.84 42.24 15.01
CA THR A 577 17.11 42.08 13.74
C THR A 577 17.35 40.72 13.11
N GLY A 578 18.54 40.14 13.26
CA GLY A 578 18.83 38.75 12.86
C GLY A 578 17.97 37.73 13.63
N SER A 579 17.82 37.89 14.94
CA SER A 579 16.92 37.05 15.76
C SER A 579 15.45 37.21 15.36
N THR A 580 15.03 38.45 15.07
CA THR A 580 13.67 38.75 14.58
C THR A 580 13.40 38.08 13.22
N LEU A 581 14.37 38.17 12.29
CA LEU A 581 14.30 37.57 10.97
C LEU A 581 14.17 36.04 11.05
N ALA A 582 14.98 35.39 11.91
CA ALA A 582 14.90 33.95 12.14
C ALA A 582 13.53 33.52 12.72
N SER A 583 13.00 34.29 13.67
CA SER A 583 11.69 34.05 14.27
C SER A 583 10.56 34.18 13.25
N MET A 584 10.63 35.19 12.38
CA MET A 584 9.64 35.39 11.31
C MET A 584 9.65 34.24 10.30
N ALA A 585 10.84 33.76 9.91
CA ALA A 585 10.97 32.62 9.01
C ALA A 585 10.34 31.34 9.59
N LEU A 586 10.52 31.08 10.89
CA LEU A 586 9.86 29.97 11.57
C LEU A 586 8.34 30.10 11.50
N VAL A 587 7.79 31.25 11.92
CA VAL A 587 6.33 31.50 11.94
C VAL A 587 5.68 31.38 10.57
N CYS A 588 6.41 31.71 9.49
CA CYS A 588 5.84 31.70 8.14
C CYS A 588 5.92 30.34 7.44
N PHE A 589 6.95 29.54 7.71
CA PHE A 589 7.26 28.36 6.89
C PHE A 589 7.26 27.03 7.67
N SER A 590 7.34 27.02 9.00
CA SER A 590 7.56 25.79 9.78
C SER A 590 6.48 24.74 9.57
N ASP A 591 5.20 25.14 9.52
CA ASP A 591 4.09 24.18 9.42
C ASP A 591 4.08 23.48 8.06
N LEU A 592 4.36 24.23 6.99
CA LEU A 592 4.44 23.70 5.64
C LEU A 592 5.68 22.83 5.46
N GLU A 593 6.82 23.24 6.02
CA GLU A 593 8.06 22.44 6.06
C GLU A 593 7.85 21.12 6.83
N GLN A 594 7.14 21.16 7.96
CA GLN A 594 6.80 19.97 8.74
C GLN A 594 5.86 19.04 7.97
N TRP A 595 4.80 19.58 7.36
CA TRP A 595 3.88 18.78 6.53
C TRP A 595 4.61 18.08 5.37
N MET A 596 5.51 18.79 4.67
CA MET A 596 6.32 18.20 3.60
C MET A 596 7.23 17.09 4.12
N ALA A 597 7.87 17.30 5.28
CA ALA A 597 8.75 16.31 5.91
C ALA A 597 7.98 15.05 6.33
N ASP A 598 6.81 15.22 6.93
CA ASP A 598 5.93 14.13 7.36
C ASP A 598 5.43 13.32 6.16
N LEU A 599 4.98 14.00 5.09
CA LEU A 599 4.54 13.35 3.86
C LEU A 599 5.69 12.62 3.15
N GLN A 600 6.90 13.20 3.09
CA GLN A 600 8.07 12.54 2.54
C GLN A 600 8.44 11.28 3.34
N ALA A 601 8.42 11.37 4.68
CA ALA A 601 8.72 10.25 5.55
C ALA A 601 7.71 9.10 5.35
N GLN A 602 6.41 9.39 5.35
CA GLN A 602 5.39 8.36 5.11
C GLN A 602 5.43 7.80 3.70
N LYS A 603 5.68 8.63 2.68
CA LYS A 603 5.88 8.16 1.31
C LYS A 603 7.03 7.14 1.25
N ASN A 604 8.14 7.40 1.94
CA ASN A 604 9.27 6.48 2.00
C ASN A 604 8.90 5.16 2.70
N GLN A 605 8.07 5.20 3.76
CA GLN A 605 7.54 4.00 4.42
C GLN A 605 6.67 3.18 3.46
N VAL A 606 5.73 3.83 2.74
CA VAL A 606 4.91 3.17 1.72
C VAL A 606 5.76 2.55 0.63
N SER A 607 6.81 3.24 0.15
CA SER A 607 7.74 2.71 -0.85
C SER A 607 8.46 1.45 -0.37
N SER A 608 8.95 1.46 0.89
CA SER A 608 9.64 0.32 1.48
C SER A 608 8.69 -0.88 1.66
N ALA A 609 7.50 -0.62 2.20
CA ALA A 609 6.47 -1.64 2.36
C ALA A 609 6.06 -2.24 1.00
N THR A 610 5.89 -1.42 -0.04
CA THR A 610 5.57 -1.88 -1.39
C THR A 610 6.65 -2.82 -1.94
N ALA A 611 7.93 -2.45 -1.79
CA ALA A 611 9.05 -3.27 -2.27
C ALA A 611 9.15 -4.62 -1.53
N GLN A 612 8.98 -4.63 -0.21
CA GLN A 612 8.96 -5.85 0.59
C GLN A 612 7.83 -6.79 0.16
N LEU A 613 6.62 -6.26 0.01
CA LEU A 613 5.45 -7.04 -0.39
C LEU A 613 5.55 -7.57 -1.81
N LEU A 614 6.13 -6.80 -2.73
CA LEU A 614 6.39 -7.30 -4.09
C LEU A 614 7.34 -8.49 -4.07
N ALA A 615 8.43 -8.43 -3.31
CA ALA A 615 9.37 -9.55 -3.18
C ALA A 615 8.71 -10.80 -2.56
N GLU A 616 7.88 -10.61 -1.52
CA GLU A 616 7.10 -11.70 -0.93
C GLU A 616 6.10 -12.31 -1.91
N LEU A 617 5.36 -11.49 -2.66
CA LEU A 617 4.40 -11.96 -3.66
C LEU A 617 5.10 -12.69 -4.82
N GLU A 618 6.23 -12.19 -5.30
CA GLU A 618 7.01 -12.85 -6.35
C GLU A 618 7.50 -14.22 -5.90
N SER A 619 8.01 -14.34 -4.67
CA SER A 619 8.39 -15.64 -4.09
C SER A 619 7.21 -16.62 -4.07
N HIS A 620 6.03 -16.17 -3.60
CA HIS A 620 4.83 -17.01 -3.54
C HIS A 620 4.29 -17.40 -4.91
N ILE A 621 4.26 -16.45 -5.85
CA ILE A 621 3.84 -16.71 -7.23
C ILE A 621 4.80 -17.73 -7.84
N ASN A 622 6.12 -17.54 -7.70
CA ASN A 622 7.13 -18.44 -8.24
C ASN A 622 7.03 -19.84 -7.63
N ALA A 623 6.91 -19.97 -6.31
CA ALA A 623 6.72 -21.27 -5.64
C ALA A 623 5.51 -22.04 -6.20
N ARG A 624 4.37 -21.35 -6.40
CA ARG A 624 3.15 -21.97 -6.94
C ARG A 624 3.18 -22.19 -8.46
N THR A 625 4.13 -21.57 -9.17
CA THR A 625 4.29 -21.73 -10.62
C THR A 625 5.40 -22.72 -10.97
N GLN A 626 6.37 -22.97 -10.07
CA GLN A 626 7.49 -23.90 -10.27
C GLN A 626 7.19 -25.35 -9.88
N ASP A 627 6.12 -25.62 -9.11
CA ASP A 627 5.56 -26.98 -8.91
C ASP A 627 4.88 -27.54 -10.20
N SER A 628 5.34 -27.12 -11.38
CA SER A 628 4.79 -27.43 -12.71
C SER A 628 5.60 -28.46 -13.48
#